data_AF-A0AAD1W1L7-F1
#
_entry.id   AF-A0AAD1W1L7-F1
#
_cell.length_a   1.000
_cell.length_b   1.000
_cell.length_c   1.000
_cell.angle_alpha   90.00
_cell.angle_beta   90.00
_cell.angle_gamma   90.00
#
_symmetry.space_group_name_H-M   'P 1'
#
loop_
_entity.id
_entity.type
_entity.pdbx_description
1 polymer ?
#
loop_
_entity_poly.entity_id
_entity_poly.type
_entity_poly.pdbx_seq_one_letter_code
_entity_poly.pdbx_strand_id
1 'polypeptide(L)'
;MYNSKRIFHFNNPNDVVDMMKMLEDESDDENIFEDSDESNYSVTEDNMGARIKSSESEQNDEEFSDDDSTDNASYFLGKDKSSKWYRDIPYKKNRTTPHNLLKQLPGVMGPAKLSKSPVDCWKYLFTGDILDIIVKYTNQYINIIKNKYGCERDAKLTDDIEIKAFIDILYLA
;
A
#
# COMPACT_ATOMS: atom_id res chain seq x y z
N MET A 1 -19.80 -22.77 -10.07
CA MET A 1 -20.73 -21.66 -10.38
C MET A 1 -20.03 -20.36 -10.01
N TYR A 2 -19.69 -19.53 -11.00
CA TYR A 2 -19.03 -18.25 -10.74
C TYR A 2 -20.04 -17.30 -10.10
N ASN A 3 -19.71 -16.79 -8.92
CA ASN A 3 -20.49 -15.74 -8.24
C ASN A 3 -20.31 -14.46 -9.06
N SER A 4 -21.31 -14.11 -9.87
CA SER A 4 -21.29 -12.87 -10.63
C SER A 4 -21.42 -11.72 -9.65
N LYS A 5 -20.39 -10.89 -9.53
CA LYS A 5 -20.45 -9.66 -8.71
C LYS A 5 -21.58 -8.79 -9.27
N ARG A 6 -22.64 -8.58 -8.48
CA ARG A 6 -23.70 -7.63 -8.82
C ARG A 6 -23.07 -6.24 -8.92
N ILE A 7 -23.26 -5.55 -10.05
CA ILE A 7 -22.78 -4.18 -10.26
C ILE A 7 -23.95 -3.26 -9.97
N PHE A 8 -23.77 -2.33 -9.04
CA PHE A 8 -24.77 -1.30 -8.71
C PHE A 8 -24.55 -0.07 -9.58
N HIS A 9 -25.64 0.52 -10.10
CA HIS A 9 -25.59 1.75 -10.89
C HIS A 9 -26.32 2.89 -10.17
N PHE A 10 -25.60 3.97 -9.86
CA PHE A 10 -26.16 5.14 -9.16
C PHE A 10 -27.30 5.87 -9.90
N ASN A 11 -27.43 5.66 -11.21
CA ASN A 11 -28.50 6.23 -12.01
C ASN A 11 -29.81 5.42 -11.93
N ASN A 12 -29.76 4.21 -11.35
CA ASN A 12 -30.91 3.36 -11.16
C ASN A 12 -31.45 3.54 -9.72
N PRO A 13 -32.65 4.09 -9.53
CA PRO A 13 -33.18 4.37 -8.19
C PRO A 13 -33.31 3.10 -7.32
N ASN A 14 -33.54 1.93 -7.93
CA ASN A 14 -33.62 0.68 -7.18
C ASN A 14 -32.25 0.25 -6.62
N ASP A 15 -31.17 0.49 -7.35
CA ASP A 15 -29.81 0.16 -6.89
C ASP A 15 -29.40 1.08 -5.72
N VAL A 16 -29.82 2.34 -5.75
CA VAL A 16 -29.59 3.30 -4.66
C VAL A 16 -30.35 2.91 -3.40
N VAL A 17 -31.60 2.47 -3.53
CA VAL A 17 -32.40 1.98 -2.41
C VAL A 17 -31.80 0.71 -1.82
N ASP A 18 -31.38 -0.25 -2.65
CA ASP A 18 -30.71 -1.47 -2.20
C ASP A 18 -29.40 -1.15 -1.46
N MET A 19 -28.59 -0.21 -1.96
CA MET A 19 -27.36 0.22 -1.28
C MET A 19 -27.64 0.90 0.06
N MET A 20 -28.67 1.74 0.15
CA MET A 20 -29.05 2.40 1.41
C MET A 20 -29.46 1.37 2.46
N LYS A 21 -30.21 0.34 2.06
CA LYS A 21 -30.64 -0.73 2.94
C LYS A 21 -29.47 -1.56 3.48
N MET A 22 -28.46 -1.84 2.66
CA MET A 22 -27.26 -2.56 3.10
C MET A 22 -26.45 -1.77 4.14
N LEU A 23 -26.49 -0.44 4.10
CA LEU A 23 -25.81 0.41 5.10
C LEU A 23 -26.56 0.47 6.43
N GLU A 24 -27.88 0.30 6.44
CA GLU A 24 -28.69 0.30 7.67
C GLU A 24 -28.48 -0.99 8.48
N ASP A 25 -28.33 -2.14 7.80
CA ASP A 25 -28.19 -3.46 8.44
C ASP A 25 -26.82 -3.69 9.15
N GLU A 26 -25.80 -2.84 8.94
CA GLU A 26 -24.47 -2.94 9.60
C GLU A 26 -24.34 -2.09 10.90
N SER A 27 -25.40 -1.39 11.33
CA SER A 27 -25.34 -0.44 12.45
C SER A 27 -25.65 -1.02 13.85
N ASP A 28 -25.78 -2.35 13.98
CA ASP A 28 -26.18 -3.03 15.24
C ASP A 28 -25.02 -3.79 15.95
N ASP A 29 -23.74 -3.53 15.64
CA ASP A 29 -22.63 -4.08 16.43
C ASP A 29 -22.35 -3.20 17.67
N GLU A 30 -22.60 -3.80 18.84
CA GLU A 30 -22.67 -3.18 20.15
C GLU A 30 -21.42 -2.40 20.58
N ASN A 31 -21.68 -1.28 21.27
CA ASN A 31 -20.73 -0.50 22.05
C ASN A 31 -20.05 -1.37 23.13
N ILE A 32 -18.75 -1.63 22.98
CA ILE A 32 -17.87 -2.00 24.11
C ILE A 32 -16.95 -0.81 24.38
N PHE A 33 -17.41 0.03 25.31
CA PHE A 33 -16.64 1.09 25.93
C PHE A 33 -15.83 0.46 27.07
N GLU A 34 -14.54 0.22 26.84
CA GLU A 34 -13.58 -0.04 27.93
C GLU A 34 -12.62 1.15 28.01
N ASP A 35 -12.93 1.98 29.01
CA ASP A 35 -12.12 3.07 29.53
C ASP A 35 -10.80 2.51 30.09
N SER A 36 -9.65 2.94 29.56
CA SER A 36 -8.38 2.82 30.27
C SER A 36 -7.47 3.97 29.91
N ASP A 37 -7.43 4.93 30.83
CA ASP A 37 -6.44 5.98 30.94
C ASP A 37 -5.00 5.45 31.06
N GLU A 38 -4.07 6.34 30.67
CA GLU A 38 -2.72 6.52 31.21
C GLU A 38 -1.48 6.17 30.33
N SER A 39 -0.92 7.26 29.79
CA SER A 39 0.46 7.60 29.42
C SER A 39 1.57 6.53 29.36
N ASN A 40 2.35 6.52 28.26
CA ASN A 40 3.79 6.88 28.32
C ASN A 40 4.39 7.14 26.92
N TYR A 41 4.91 8.34 26.70
CA TYR A 41 5.71 8.71 25.54
C TYR A 41 7.16 8.26 25.76
N SER A 42 7.64 7.27 25.00
CA SER A 42 9.08 6.95 24.95
C SER A 42 9.60 7.10 23.52
N VAL A 43 10.37 8.17 23.31
CA VAL A 43 11.32 8.31 22.21
C VAL A 43 12.37 7.22 22.37
N THR A 44 12.60 6.41 21.35
CA THR A 44 13.84 5.62 21.26
C THR A 44 14.61 6.01 20.00
N GLU A 45 15.84 6.41 20.28
CA GLU A 45 16.84 6.96 19.39
C GLU A 45 17.39 5.92 18.41
N ASP A 46 17.96 6.45 17.32
CA ASP A 46 18.76 5.79 16.30
C ASP A 46 19.67 4.67 16.82
N ASN A 47 19.62 3.51 16.16
CA ASN A 47 20.72 2.54 16.22
C ASN A 47 21.23 2.22 14.80
N MET A 48 22.26 2.96 14.39
CA MET A 48 23.08 2.68 13.20
C MET A 48 23.86 1.37 13.41
N GLY A 49 23.34 0.27 12.84
CA GLY A 49 24.02 -1.03 12.83
C GLY A 49 25.24 -1.04 11.89
N ALA A 50 26.43 -0.86 12.46
CA ALA A 50 27.72 -1.01 11.78
C ALA A 50 28.14 -2.48 11.58
N ARG A 51 28.22 -2.88 10.30
CA ARG A 51 29.15 -3.81 9.62
C ARG A 51 29.99 -4.81 10.44
N ILE A 52 29.89 -6.10 10.10
CA ILE A 52 31.04 -7.04 10.11
C ILE A 52 31.04 -7.82 8.79
N LYS A 53 32.10 -7.63 7.98
CA LYS A 53 32.43 -8.48 6.84
C LYS A 53 33.39 -9.55 7.33
N SER A 54 32.96 -10.81 7.41
CA SER A 54 33.88 -11.93 7.55
C SER A 54 34.47 -12.24 6.19
N SER A 55 35.79 -12.06 6.08
CA SER A 55 36.62 -12.46 4.96
C SER A 55 37.21 -13.82 5.33
N GLU A 56 36.75 -14.90 4.71
CA GLU A 56 37.39 -16.21 4.84
C GLU A 56 38.16 -16.55 3.57
N SER A 57 39.33 -17.09 3.81
CA SER A 57 40.54 -17.09 2.99
C SER A 57 40.49 -18.10 1.84
N GLU A 58 41.21 -17.77 0.76
CA GLU A 58 41.46 -18.68 -0.36
C GLU A 58 42.36 -19.84 0.07
N GLN A 59 41.97 -21.07 -0.27
CA GLN A 59 42.84 -22.25 -0.26
C GLN A 59 43.07 -22.69 -1.70
N ASN A 60 44.36 -22.72 -2.03
CA ASN A 60 44.95 -23.01 -3.33
C ASN A 60 45.43 -24.47 -3.25
N ASP A 61 44.78 -25.39 -3.97
CA ASP A 61 45.22 -26.78 -4.02
C ASP A 61 45.94 -27.05 -5.34
N GLU A 62 47.21 -27.42 -5.18
CA GLU A 62 48.20 -27.67 -6.22
C GLU A 62 47.93 -29.00 -6.96
N GLU A 63 48.07 -28.91 -8.29
CA GLU A 63 48.57 -29.86 -9.29
C GLU A 63 48.66 -31.36 -8.94
N PHE A 64 47.95 -32.19 -9.73
CA PHE A 64 48.40 -33.53 -10.09
C PHE A 64 48.33 -33.68 -11.62
N SER A 65 49.51 -33.74 -12.22
CA SER A 65 49.72 -34.11 -13.62
C SER A 65 49.78 -35.63 -13.71
N ASP A 66 48.95 -36.21 -14.57
CA ASP A 66 49.22 -37.51 -15.18
C ASP A 66 48.84 -37.46 -16.67
N ASP A 67 49.83 -37.86 -17.46
CA ASP A 67 49.94 -37.83 -18.92
C ASP A 67 49.20 -39.02 -19.55
N ASP A 68 48.27 -38.76 -20.48
CA ASP A 68 48.21 -39.52 -21.74
C ASP A 68 47.39 -38.77 -22.80
N SER A 69 48.05 -38.55 -23.93
CA SER A 69 47.58 -38.03 -25.20
C SER A 69 46.35 -38.75 -25.78
N THR A 70 45.24 -38.03 -25.94
CA THR A 70 44.48 -37.85 -27.21
C THR A 70 43.20 -37.03 -26.97
N ASP A 71 42.95 -36.08 -27.88
CA ASP A 71 41.78 -35.21 -27.98
C ASP A 71 41.63 -34.09 -26.92
N ASN A 72 42.02 -32.88 -27.32
CA ASN A 72 41.62 -31.59 -26.74
C ASN A 72 40.10 -31.32 -26.89
N ALA A 73 39.25 -32.30 -26.59
CA ALA A 73 37.81 -32.14 -26.60
C ALA A 73 37.34 -31.91 -25.15
N SER A 74 36.85 -30.70 -24.86
CA SER A 74 36.27 -30.31 -23.57
C SER A 74 34.93 -31.01 -23.24
N TYR A 75 34.63 -32.14 -23.90
CA TYR A 75 33.38 -32.87 -23.75
C TYR A 75 33.54 -34.38 -24.00
N PHE A 76 32.70 -35.17 -23.33
CA PHE A 76 32.48 -36.58 -23.58
C PHE A 76 31.33 -36.79 -24.56
N LEU A 77 31.39 -37.84 -25.37
CA LEU A 77 30.31 -38.22 -26.29
C LEU A 77 29.42 -39.31 -25.66
N GLY A 78 28.11 -39.15 -25.74
CA GLY A 78 27.12 -40.13 -25.34
C GLY A 78 27.16 -41.38 -26.23
N LYS A 79 26.55 -42.48 -25.76
CA LYS A 79 26.48 -43.75 -26.51
C LYS A 79 25.76 -43.61 -27.86
N ASP A 80 24.89 -42.61 -27.99
CA ASP A 80 24.17 -42.22 -29.21
C ASP A 80 25.05 -41.46 -30.22
N LYS A 81 26.32 -41.18 -29.87
CA LYS A 81 27.28 -40.37 -30.63
C LYS A 81 26.80 -38.95 -30.97
N SER A 82 25.70 -38.50 -30.39
CA SER A 82 25.09 -37.19 -30.67
C SER A 82 25.09 -36.30 -29.42
N SER A 83 24.90 -36.89 -28.24
CA SER A 83 24.86 -36.14 -26.98
C SER A 83 26.28 -35.79 -26.52
N LYS A 84 26.59 -34.51 -26.36
CA LYS A 84 27.88 -34.02 -25.85
C LYS A 84 27.76 -33.59 -24.39
N TRP A 85 28.63 -34.12 -23.53
CA TRP A 85 28.70 -33.83 -22.11
C TRP A 85 29.98 -33.06 -21.80
N TYR A 86 29.88 -31.74 -21.65
CA TYR A 86 31.04 -30.90 -21.40
C TYR A 86 31.64 -31.18 -20.02
N ARG A 87 32.97 -31.33 -19.98
CA ARG A 87 33.76 -31.59 -18.76
C ARG A 87 33.92 -30.31 -17.94
N ASP A 88 34.07 -29.18 -18.64
CA ASP A 88 34.29 -27.90 -18.01
C ASP A 88 32.98 -27.25 -17.61
N ILE A 89 32.97 -26.62 -16.43
CA ILE A 89 31.87 -25.77 -15.99
C ILE A 89 31.75 -24.63 -17.01
N PRO A 90 30.59 -24.41 -17.65
CA PRO A 90 30.45 -23.31 -18.60
C PRO A 90 30.83 -22.00 -17.92
N TYR A 91 31.64 -21.19 -18.58
CA TYR A 91 32.08 -19.89 -18.06
C TYR A 91 30.87 -19.11 -17.53
N LYS A 92 30.76 -19.00 -16.21
CA LYS A 92 29.69 -18.25 -15.57
C LYS A 92 29.89 -16.79 -15.95
N LYS A 93 29.03 -16.24 -16.81
CA LYS A 93 28.85 -14.79 -16.90
C LYS A 93 28.36 -14.33 -15.52
N ASN A 94 29.30 -13.93 -14.67
CA ASN A 94 29.06 -13.44 -13.32
C ASN A 94 28.41 -12.05 -13.38
N ARG A 95 27.13 -12.03 -13.73
CA ARG A 95 26.12 -11.05 -13.34
C ARG A 95 24.82 -11.49 -13.98
N THR A 96 23.98 -12.15 -13.20
CA THR A 96 22.54 -11.95 -13.38
C THR A 96 22.30 -10.44 -13.37
N THR A 97 21.73 -9.90 -14.46
CA THR A 97 21.25 -8.53 -14.43
C THR A 97 20.28 -8.41 -13.27
N PRO A 98 20.34 -7.35 -12.44
CA PRO A 98 19.41 -7.22 -11.34
C PRO A 98 18.03 -6.90 -11.91
N HIS A 99 17.31 -7.95 -12.31
CA HIS A 99 15.90 -7.89 -12.60
C HIS A 99 15.21 -7.94 -11.25
N ASN A 100 14.51 -6.87 -10.89
CA ASN A 100 13.94 -6.55 -9.58
C ASN A 100 14.89 -5.86 -8.57
N LEU A 101 15.53 -4.76 -9.01
CA LEU A 101 15.74 -3.67 -8.05
C LEU A 101 14.35 -3.09 -7.72
N LEU A 102 13.79 -3.43 -6.56
CA LEU A 102 12.74 -2.63 -5.93
C LEU A 102 13.33 -1.23 -5.69
N LYS A 103 13.23 -0.34 -6.68
CA LYS A 103 13.77 1.03 -6.61
C LYS A 103 12.94 1.95 -5.73
N GLN A 104 11.70 1.57 -5.43
CA GLN A 104 10.80 2.33 -4.58
C GLN A 104 10.57 1.56 -3.27
N LEU A 105 11.12 2.12 -2.19
CA LEU A 105 10.72 1.77 -0.85
C LEU A 105 9.27 2.27 -0.63
N PRO A 106 8.44 1.51 0.11
CA PRO A 106 7.12 1.98 0.49
C PRO A 106 7.26 3.25 1.34
N GLY A 107 6.50 4.28 1.01
CA GLY A 107 6.54 5.55 1.73
C GLY A 107 5.74 6.65 1.06
N VAL A 108 5.59 7.78 1.76
CA VAL A 108 4.88 8.96 1.26
C VAL A 108 5.59 9.50 0.02
N MET A 109 4.83 9.67 -1.06
CA MET A 109 5.34 10.15 -2.34
C MET A 109 4.88 11.57 -2.64
N GLY A 110 5.65 12.27 -3.48
CA GLY A 110 5.27 13.58 -4.01
C GLY A 110 5.28 14.70 -2.96
N PRO A 111 4.40 15.72 -3.11
CA PRO A 111 4.44 16.93 -2.29
C PRO A 111 4.13 16.67 -0.81
N ALA A 112 3.35 15.63 -0.50
CA ALA A 112 3.04 15.23 0.87
C ALA A 112 4.28 14.81 1.68
N LYS A 113 5.40 14.46 1.02
CA LYS A 113 6.67 14.14 1.69
C LYS A 113 7.31 15.36 2.38
N LEU A 114 7.00 16.57 1.90
CA LEU A 114 7.56 17.81 2.44
C LEU A 114 6.74 18.35 3.62
N SER A 115 5.56 17.80 3.87
CA SER A 115 4.66 18.18 4.94
C SER A 115 5.24 17.79 6.30
N LYS A 116 5.40 18.78 7.18
CA LYS A 116 5.93 18.57 8.55
C LYS A 116 4.84 18.64 9.62
N SER A 117 3.72 19.26 9.31
CA SER A 117 2.59 19.43 10.22
C SER A 117 1.48 18.42 9.91
N PRO A 118 0.84 17.82 10.93
CA PRO A 118 -0.33 16.96 10.74
C PRO A 118 -1.45 17.64 9.96
N VAL A 119 -1.66 18.94 10.20
CA VAL A 119 -2.67 19.75 9.50
C VAL A 119 -2.35 19.88 8.00
N ASP A 120 -1.08 19.97 7.64
CA ASP A 120 -0.68 20.04 6.24
C ASP A 120 -0.79 18.68 5.55
N CYS A 121 -0.51 17.59 6.26
CA CYS A 121 -0.78 16.23 5.78
C CYS A 121 -2.29 16.01 5.55
N TRP A 122 -3.13 16.51 6.46
CA TRP A 122 -4.59 16.37 6.39
C TRP A 122 -5.18 16.97 5.11
N LYS A 123 -4.67 18.14 4.66
CA LYS A 123 -5.09 18.78 3.40
C LYS A 123 -4.84 17.94 2.15
N TYR A 124 -3.91 16.98 2.19
CA TYR A 124 -3.69 16.06 1.08
C TYR A 124 -4.69 14.89 1.09
N LEU A 125 -5.28 14.57 2.24
CA LEU A 125 -6.33 13.56 2.36
C LEU A 125 -7.68 14.15 1.97
N PHE A 126 -8.00 15.33 2.50
CA PHE A 126 -9.19 16.10 2.19
C PHE A 126 -8.82 17.33 1.38
N THR A 127 -8.81 17.16 0.06
CA THR A 127 -8.56 18.28 -0.86
C THR A 127 -9.75 19.24 -0.87
N GLY A 128 -9.51 20.50 -1.27
CA GLY A 128 -10.57 21.50 -1.42
C GLY A 128 -11.71 21.00 -2.31
N ASP A 129 -11.38 20.32 -3.42
CA ASP A 129 -12.38 19.76 -4.33
C ASP A 129 -13.32 18.75 -3.65
N ILE A 130 -12.79 17.90 -2.77
CA ILE A 130 -13.60 16.92 -2.01
C ILE A 130 -14.53 17.66 -1.05
N LEU A 131 -14.02 18.66 -0.35
CA LEU A 131 -14.81 19.47 0.58
C LEU A 131 -15.92 20.23 -0.15
N ASP A 132 -15.61 20.82 -1.31
CA ASP A 132 -16.58 21.52 -2.14
C ASP A 132 -17.70 20.59 -2.63
N ILE A 133 -17.35 19.35 -3.00
CA ILE A 133 -18.32 18.31 -3.36
C ILE A 133 -19.24 18.01 -2.17
N ILE A 134 -18.68 17.78 -0.97
CA ILE A 134 -19.45 17.50 0.24
C ILE A 134 -20.39 18.68 0.55
N VAL A 135 -19.87 19.90 0.62
CA VAL A 135 -20.66 21.12 0.88
C VAL A 135 -21.78 21.26 -0.15
N LYS A 136 -21.49 21.07 -1.44
CA LYS A 136 -22.49 21.19 -2.51
C LYS A 136 -23.64 20.21 -2.33
N TYR A 137 -23.37 18.93 -2.15
CA TYR A 137 -24.43 17.92 -2.06
C TYR A 137 -25.16 17.98 -0.71
N THR A 138 -24.47 18.31 0.38
CA THR A 138 -25.11 18.56 1.68
C THR A 138 -26.06 19.75 1.60
N ASN A 139 -25.65 20.85 0.97
CA ASN A 139 -26.50 22.02 0.77
C ASN A 139 -27.69 21.75 -0.16
N GLN A 140 -27.52 20.91 -1.18
CA GLN A 140 -28.65 20.44 -2.00
C GLN A 140 -29.66 19.68 -1.15
N TYR A 141 -29.20 18.78 -0.28
CA TYR A 141 -30.06 18.03 0.62
C TYR A 141 -30.77 18.93 1.64
N ILE A 142 -30.04 19.85 2.28
CA ILE A 142 -30.60 20.82 3.23
C ILE A 142 -31.75 21.60 2.58
N ASN A 143 -31.59 22.07 1.35
CA ASN A 143 -32.65 22.78 0.64
C ASN A 143 -33.93 21.95 0.44
N ILE A 144 -33.81 20.64 0.27
CA ILE A 144 -34.96 19.73 0.13
C ILE A 144 -35.70 19.58 1.46
N ILE A 145 -34.96 19.49 2.57
CA ILE A 145 -35.54 19.23 3.90
C ILE A 145 -35.86 20.50 4.69
N LYS A 146 -35.37 21.68 4.28
CA LYS A 146 -35.49 22.95 5.02
C LYS A 146 -36.93 23.26 5.45
N ASN A 147 -37.91 22.98 4.60
CA ASN A 147 -39.32 23.23 4.88
C ASN A 147 -39.90 22.35 6.00
N LYS A 148 -39.22 21.27 6.40
CA LYS A 148 -39.63 20.41 7.53
C LYS A 148 -39.28 21.02 8.88
N TYR A 149 -38.37 22.00 8.92
CA TYR A 149 -37.90 22.63 10.14
C TYR A 149 -38.66 23.94 10.37
N GLY A 150 -39.12 24.15 11.61
CA GLY A 150 -39.84 25.37 11.99
C GLY A 150 -38.93 26.59 12.15
N CYS A 151 -37.62 26.39 12.34
CA CYS A 151 -36.64 27.45 12.50
C CYS A 151 -35.59 27.40 11.38
N GLU A 152 -35.27 28.57 10.81
CA GLU A 152 -34.26 28.69 9.76
C GLU A 152 -32.85 28.31 10.23
N ARG A 153 -32.58 28.39 11.54
CA ARG A 153 -31.29 28.00 12.12
C ARG A 153 -31.01 26.51 11.97
N ASP A 154 -32.03 25.67 12.06
CA ASP A 154 -31.88 24.21 12.13
C ASP A 154 -31.58 23.60 10.76
N ALA A 155 -31.84 24.33 9.68
CA ALA A 155 -31.58 23.94 8.29
C ALA A 155 -30.89 25.06 7.51
N LYS A 156 -29.86 25.64 8.13
CA LYS A 156 -28.97 26.61 7.47
C LYS A 156 -28.01 25.88 6.53
N LEU A 157 -27.65 26.52 5.42
CA LEU A 157 -26.62 26.02 4.51
C LEU A 157 -25.27 25.94 5.23
N THR A 158 -24.54 24.89 4.91
CA THR A 158 -23.19 24.58 5.41
C THR A 158 -22.10 25.22 4.58
N ASP A 159 -20.97 25.49 5.23
CA ASP A 159 -19.75 26.03 4.61
C ASP A 159 -18.55 25.09 4.80
N ASP A 160 -17.44 25.34 4.09
CA ASP A 160 -16.25 24.48 4.15
C ASP A 160 -15.65 24.41 5.56
N ILE A 161 -15.70 25.50 6.33
CA ILE A 161 -15.26 25.57 7.73
C ILE A 161 -16.13 24.69 8.63
N GLU A 162 -17.44 24.69 8.42
CA GLU A 162 -18.37 23.90 9.23
C GLU A 162 -18.18 22.40 8.96
N ILE A 163 -17.98 22.01 7.71
CA ILE A 163 -17.67 20.62 7.34
C ILE A 163 -16.32 20.17 7.92
N LYS A 164 -15.29 21.04 7.88
CA LYS A 164 -13.99 20.75 8.53
C LYS A 164 -14.15 20.55 10.03
N ALA A 165 -14.85 21.47 10.70
CA ALA A 165 -15.11 21.37 12.14
C ALA A 165 -15.90 20.11 12.49
N PHE A 166 -16.86 19.71 11.66
CA PHE A 166 -17.59 18.45 11.83
C PHE A 166 -16.67 17.23 11.73
N ILE A 167 -15.77 17.18 10.74
CA ILE A 167 -14.78 16.11 10.61
C ILE A 167 -13.83 16.10 11.82
N ASP A 168 -13.41 17.27 12.31
CA ASP A 168 -12.56 17.38 13.50
C ASP A 168 -13.26 16.81 14.75
N ILE A 169 -14.57 17.03 14.90
CA ILE A 169 -15.37 16.43 15.98
C ILE A 169 -15.40 14.91 15.84
N LEU A 170 -15.52 14.36 14.63
CA LEU A 170 -15.50 12.91 14.40
C LEU A 170 -14.16 12.27 14.75
N TYR A 171 -13.04 13.00 14.71
CA TYR A 171 -11.76 12.49 15.19
C TYR A 171 -11.65 12.48 16.72
N LEU A 172 -12.49 13.24 17.42
CA LEU A 172 -12.50 13.32 18.88
C LEU A 172 -13.54 12.39 19.53
N ALA A 173 -14.53 11.93 18.75
CA ALA A 173 -15.60 11.03 19.19
C ALA A 173 -15.11 9.58 19.29
#